data_AF-A0A965LKK1-F1
#
_entry.id   AF-A0A965LKK1-F1
#
_cell.length_a   1.000
_cell.length_b   1.000
_cell.length_c   1.000
_cell.angle_alpha   90.00
_cell.angle_beta   90.00
_cell.angle_gamma   90.00
#
_symmetry.space_group_name_H-M   'P 1'
#
loop_
_entity.id
_entity.type
_entity.pdbx_description
1 polymer ?
#
loop_
_entity_poly.entity_id
_entity_poly.type
_entity_poly.pdbx_seq_one_letter_code
_entity_poly.pdbx_strand_id
1 'polypeptide(L)'
;AVAEINPNVERDQNGAISIVGLGQFSGDIASNSEITLEDKFASQLALLMSLNVALFVFNMIPLVPLDGGHIAAGLYEWAKRGIWRLRGKKLEQPVDTSKMMPLAFFVAGLLLLLSVVLIVRDIVNPLQF
;
A
#
# COMPACT_ATOMS: atom_id res chain seq x y z
N ALA A 1 3.08 1.71 -17.03
CA ALA A 1 1.78 2.38 -16.80
C ALA A 1 0.89 2.33 -18.05
N VAL A 2 0.91 3.32 -18.98
CA VAL A 2 -0.04 3.33 -20.12
C VAL A 2 0.22 2.20 -21.14
N ALA A 3 1.48 1.80 -21.33
CA ALA A 3 1.82 0.70 -22.25
C ALA A 3 1.36 -0.70 -21.77
N GLU A 4 1.12 -0.90 -20.46
CA GLU A 4 0.66 -2.18 -19.88
C GLU A 4 -0.88 -2.34 -19.92
N ILE A 5 -1.59 -1.30 -20.36
CA ILE A 5 -3.05 -1.33 -20.54
C ILE A 5 -3.42 -1.98 -21.89
N ASN A 6 -2.43 -2.22 -22.77
CA ASN A 6 -2.67 -2.84 -24.06
C ASN A 6 -3.15 -4.30 -23.89
N PRO A 7 -4.35 -4.67 -24.40
CA PRO A 7 -4.87 -6.04 -24.30
C PRO A 7 -4.07 -7.06 -25.12
N ASN A 8 -3.20 -6.62 -26.03
CA ASN A 8 -2.39 -7.50 -26.89
C ASN A 8 -1.02 -7.91 -26.29
N VAL A 9 -0.71 -7.47 -25.06
CA VAL A 9 0.54 -7.82 -24.36
C VAL A 9 0.20 -8.74 -23.20
N GLU A 10 0.89 -9.89 -23.14
CA GLU A 10 0.74 -10.88 -22.08
C GLU A 10 1.05 -10.25 -20.71
N ARG A 11 0.19 -10.51 -19.73
CA ARG A 11 0.27 -9.90 -18.40
C ARG A 11 1.51 -10.41 -17.67
N ASP A 12 2.36 -9.50 -17.22
CA ASP A 12 3.44 -9.84 -16.29
C ASP A 12 2.83 -10.29 -14.94
N GLN A 13 3.09 -11.54 -14.58
CA GLN A 13 2.61 -12.17 -13.34
C GLN A 13 3.20 -11.52 -12.07
N ASN A 14 4.32 -10.82 -12.20
CA ASN A 14 4.95 -10.06 -11.09
C ASN A 14 4.50 -8.59 -11.07
N GLY A 15 3.62 -8.18 -11.98
CA GLY A 15 3.13 -6.81 -12.08
C GLY A 15 2.21 -6.42 -10.92
N ALA A 16 2.09 -5.11 -10.67
CA ALA A 16 1.17 -4.60 -9.66
C ALA A 16 -0.29 -4.98 -9.97
N ILE A 17 -1.00 -5.46 -8.95
CA ILE A 17 -2.40 -5.90 -9.01
C ILE A 17 -3.28 -4.89 -8.27
N SER A 18 -4.49 -4.62 -8.76
CA SER A 18 -5.46 -3.75 -8.07
C SER A 18 -6.33 -4.52 -7.07
N ILE A 19 -7.07 -3.77 -6.25
CA ILE A 19 -8.08 -4.32 -5.33
C ILE A 19 -9.16 -5.12 -6.09
N VAL A 20 -9.49 -4.73 -7.32
CA VAL A 20 -10.47 -5.44 -8.16
C VAL A 20 -9.93 -6.79 -8.63
N GLY A 21 -8.67 -6.86 -9.05
CA GLY A 21 -8.01 -8.12 -9.43
C GLY A 21 -7.90 -9.10 -8.26
N LEU A 22 -7.58 -8.61 -7.05
CA LEU A 22 -7.61 -9.44 -5.83
C LEU A 22 -9.02 -9.96 -5.50
N GLY A 23 -10.06 -9.14 -5.75
CA GLY A 23 -11.45 -9.53 -5.60
C GLY A 23 -11.86 -10.63 -6.58
N GLN A 24 -11.42 -10.54 -7.84
CA GLN A 24 -11.63 -11.57 -8.86
C GLN A 24 -10.96 -12.89 -8.43
N PHE A 25 -9.70 -12.85 -8.02
CA PHE A 25 -8.96 -14.01 -7.51
C PHE A 25 -9.67 -14.68 -6.31
N SER A 26 -10.16 -13.88 -5.36
CA SER A 26 -10.96 -14.39 -4.23
C SER A 26 -12.27 -15.05 -4.70
N GLY A 27 -12.93 -14.47 -5.71
CA GLY A 27 -14.13 -15.00 -6.34
C GLY A 27 -13.90 -16.35 -7.01
N ASP A 28 -12.78 -16.52 -7.71
CA ASP A 28 -12.40 -17.76 -8.38
C ASP A 28 -12.24 -18.90 -7.36
N ILE A 29 -11.50 -18.66 -6.27
CA ILE A 29 -11.37 -19.62 -5.16
C ILE A 29 -12.73 -19.95 -4.52
N ALA A 30 -13.58 -18.94 -4.33
CA ALA A 30 -14.89 -19.11 -3.74
C ALA A 30 -15.85 -19.94 -4.62
N SER A 31 -15.79 -19.76 -5.94
CA SER A 31 -16.63 -20.46 -6.92
C SER A 31 -16.15 -21.87 -7.28
N ASN A 32 -14.87 -22.20 -7.04
CA ASN A 32 -14.29 -23.49 -7.43
C ASN A 32 -14.89 -24.65 -6.60
N SER A 33 -15.68 -25.52 -7.22
CA SER A 33 -16.35 -26.64 -6.55
C SER A 33 -15.42 -27.80 -6.16
N GLU A 34 -14.17 -27.81 -6.63
CA GLU A 34 -13.20 -28.87 -6.33
C GLU A 34 -12.47 -28.66 -4.99
N ILE A 35 -12.52 -27.44 -4.45
CA ILE A 35 -11.85 -27.07 -3.20
C ILE A 35 -12.78 -27.34 -2.00
N THR A 36 -12.27 -28.01 -0.97
CA THR A 36 -12.99 -28.25 0.29
C THR A 36 -13.39 -26.93 0.96
N LEU A 37 -14.50 -26.93 1.70
CA LEU A 37 -14.99 -25.76 2.43
C LEU A 37 -13.95 -25.22 3.44
N GLU A 38 -13.22 -26.11 4.10
CA GLU A 38 -12.13 -25.75 5.01
C GLU A 38 -10.97 -25.05 4.28
N ASP A 39 -10.55 -25.58 3.14
CA ASP A 39 -9.47 -25.02 2.32
C ASP A 39 -9.85 -23.65 1.73
N LYS A 40 -11.11 -23.47 1.31
CA LYS A 40 -11.64 -22.16 0.86
C LYS A 40 -11.51 -21.11 1.95
N PHE A 41 -11.95 -21.42 3.17
CA PHE A 41 -11.85 -20.51 4.30
C PHE A 41 -10.39 -20.21 4.64
N ALA A 42 -9.51 -21.23 4.62
CA ALA A 42 -8.09 -21.04 4.84
C ALA A 42 -7.45 -20.12 3.79
N SER A 43 -7.75 -20.29 2.51
CA SER A 43 -7.23 -19.44 1.43
C SER A 43 -7.75 -18.01 1.52
N GLN A 44 -9.04 -17.81 1.81
CA GLN A 44 -9.61 -16.47 1.99
C GLN A 44 -9.01 -15.75 3.19
N LEU A 45 -8.83 -16.47 4.31
CA LEU A 45 -8.16 -15.92 5.48
C LEU A 45 -6.69 -15.58 5.17
N ALA A 46 -5.98 -16.43 4.43
CA ALA A 46 -4.62 -16.17 3.98
C ALA A 46 -4.53 -14.92 3.10
N LEU A 47 -5.50 -14.70 2.21
CA LEU A 47 -5.61 -13.49 1.40
C LEU A 47 -5.83 -12.24 2.26
N LEU A 48 -6.73 -12.31 3.24
CA LEU A 48 -6.96 -11.20 4.17
C LEU A 48 -5.72 -10.91 5.03
N MET A 49 -5.00 -11.94 5.45
CA MET A 49 -3.74 -11.80 6.18
C MET A 49 -2.68 -11.12 5.30
N SER A 50 -2.48 -11.58 4.06
CA SER A 50 -1.50 -10.99 3.15
C SER A 50 -1.84 -9.54 2.80
N LEU A 51 -3.12 -9.22 2.61
CA LEU A 51 -3.59 -7.85 2.39
C LEU A 51 -3.29 -6.95 3.59
N ASN A 52 -3.58 -7.39 4.82
CA ASN A 52 -3.28 -6.61 6.01
C ASN A 52 -1.77 -6.39 6.20
N VAL A 53 -0.95 -7.41 5.93
CA VAL A 53 0.51 -7.27 5.96
C VAL A 53 0.98 -6.26 4.90
N ALA A 54 0.43 -6.32 3.69
CA ALA A 54 0.75 -5.37 2.63
C ALA A 54 0.36 -3.92 3.01
N LEU A 55 -0.85 -3.72 3.57
CA LEU A 55 -1.29 -2.42 4.06
C LEU A 55 -0.41 -1.91 5.20
N PHE A 56 -0.01 -2.78 6.12
CA PHE A 56 0.90 -2.43 7.20
C PHE A 56 2.26 -1.96 6.66
N VAL A 57 2.87 -2.73 5.75
CA VAL A 57 4.16 -2.36 5.14
C VAL A 57 4.03 -1.09 4.31
N PHE A 58 2.94 -0.93 3.55
CA PHE A 58 2.66 0.28 2.80
C PHE A 58 2.53 1.49 3.73
N ASN A 59 1.75 1.37 4.81
CA ASN A 59 1.60 2.43 5.80
C ASN A 59 2.92 2.77 6.50
N MET A 60 3.88 1.84 6.62
CA MET A 60 5.20 2.10 7.20
C MET A 60 6.12 2.94 6.28
N ILE A 61 5.79 3.07 5.00
CA ILE A 61 6.56 3.92 4.07
C ILE A 61 6.45 5.38 4.55
N PRO A 62 7.58 6.12 4.66
CA PRO A 62 7.61 7.49 5.20
C PRO A 62 7.09 8.51 4.18
N LEU A 63 5.85 8.37 3.75
CA LEU A 63 5.11 9.34 2.95
C LEU A 63 4.12 10.07 3.86
N VAL A 64 3.92 11.36 3.64
CA VAL A 64 3.05 12.20 4.49
C VAL A 64 1.60 11.69 4.63
N PRO A 65 0.93 11.15 3.58
CA PRO A 65 -0.41 10.59 3.73
C PRO A 65 -0.44 9.20 4.39
N LEU A 66 0.73 8.58 4.63
CA LEU A 66 0.85 7.27 5.26
C LEU A 66 1.33 7.45 6.71
N ASP A 67 0.85 6.59 7.61
CA ASP A 67 1.13 6.70 9.05
C ASP A 67 2.64 6.67 9.37
N GLY A 68 3.44 6.04 8.52
CA GLY A 68 4.90 5.97 8.58
C GLY A 68 5.58 7.34 8.50
N GLY A 69 4.95 8.35 7.89
CA GLY A 69 5.44 9.72 7.93
C GLY A 69 5.49 10.29 9.36
N HIS A 70 4.50 9.96 10.19
CA HIS A 70 4.46 10.34 11.60
C HIS A 70 5.45 9.54 12.44
N ILE A 71 5.58 8.24 12.15
CA ILE A 71 6.56 7.38 12.81
C ILE A 71 7.99 7.85 12.50
N ALA A 72 8.30 8.17 11.25
CA ALA A 72 9.60 8.68 10.83
C ALA A 72 9.92 10.04 11.47
N ALA A 73 8.95 10.96 11.51
CA ALA A 73 9.10 12.25 12.19
C ALA A 73 9.31 12.07 13.70
N GLY A 74 8.53 11.19 14.34
CA GLY A 74 8.66 10.87 15.75
C GLY A 74 9.99 10.20 16.10
N LEU A 75 10.47 9.29 15.25
CA LEU A 75 11.76 8.63 15.41
C LEU A 75 12.92 9.62 15.25
N TYR A 76 12.82 10.52 14.27
CA TYR A 76 13.78 11.61 14.09
C TYR A 76 13.83 12.54 15.31
N GLU A 77 12.67 12.95 15.83
CA GLU A 77 12.60 13.76 17.04
C GLU A 77 13.14 13.03 18.27
N TRP A 78 12.80 11.75 18.44
CA TRP A 78 13.29 10.93 19.54
C TRP A 78 14.82 10.80 19.50
N ALA A 79 15.38 10.49 18.32
CA ALA A 79 16.82 10.39 18.13
C ALA A 79 17.53 11.74 18.37
N LYS A 80 17.00 12.84 17.82
CA LYS A 80 17.52 14.20 18.04
C LYS A 80 17.50 14.56 19.52
N ARG A 81 16.37 14.35 20.21
CA ARG A 81 16.23 14.64 21.65
C ARG A 81 17.18 13.79 22.49
N GLY A 82 17.40 12.52 22.13
CA GLY A 82 18.38 11.64 22.76
C GLY A 82 19.81 12.19 22.66
N ILE A 83 20.23 12.57 21.46
CA ILE A 83 21.56 13.16 21.20
C ILE A 83 21.73 14.50 21.94
N TRP A 84 20.68 15.31 21.99
CA TRP A 84 20.71 16.63 22.65
C TRP A 84 20.75 16.53 24.17
N ARG A 85 20.06 15.54 24.76
CA ARG A 85 20.20 15.19 26.18
C ARG A 85 21.63 14.78 26.52
N LEU A 86 22.25 13.94 25.69
CA LEU A 86 23.64 13.52 25.88
C LEU A 86 24.65 14.67 25.72
N ARG A 87 24.33 15.67 24.88
CA ARG A 87 25.16 16.86 24.65
C ARG A 87 24.83 18.07 25.54
N GLY A 88 23.90 17.93 26.49
CA GLY A 88 23.53 19.00 27.42
C GLY A 88 22.89 20.25 26.78
N LYS A 89 22.35 20.14 25.55
CA LYS A 89 21.75 21.28 24.82
C LYS A 89 20.23 21.38 25.11
N LYS A 90 19.70 22.60 25.26
CA LYS A 90 18.26 22.87 25.45
C LYS A 90 17.47 22.37 24.23
N LEU A 91 16.35 21.66 24.43
CA LEU A 91 15.55 21.12 23.31
C LEU A 91 15.12 22.22 22.33
N GLU A 92 15.38 22.01 21.04
CA GLU A 92 14.84 22.80 19.93
C GLU A 92 13.35 22.51 19.69
N GLN A 93 12.64 23.47 19.08
CA GLN A 93 11.20 23.38 18.78
C GLN A 93 10.84 22.16 17.90
N PRO A 94 9.63 21.58 18.07
CA PRO A 94 9.14 20.46 17.28
C PRO A 94 9.12 20.79 15.78
N VAL A 95 9.20 19.75 14.94
CA VAL A 95 9.10 19.90 13.49
C VAL A 95 7.65 20.27 13.15
N ASP A 96 7.45 21.40 12.46
CA ASP A 96 6.12 21.87 12.07
C ASP A 96 5.57 21.06 10.88
N THR A 97 4.81 20.03 11.20
CA THR A 97 4.12 19.12 10.26
C THR A 97 3.14 19.86 9.34
N SER A 98 2.67 21.06 9.71
CA SER A 98 1.70 21.85 8.93
C SER A 98 2.24 22.20 7.53
N LYS A 99 3.56 22.32 7.38
CA LYS A 99 4.20 22.59 6.07
C LYS A 99 4.20 21.38 5.13
N MET A 100 3.93 20.18 5.64
CA MET A 100 3.88 18.95 4.84
C MET A 100 2.50 18.69 4.21
N MET A 101 1.47 19.45 4.60
CA MET A 101 0.09 19.27 4.14
C MET A 101 -0.08 19.41 2.62
N PRO A 102 0.51 20.42 1.93
CA PRO A 102 0.41 20.53 0.47
C PRO A 102 1.03 19.34 -0.26
N LEU A 103 2.17 18.84 0.25
CA LEU A 103 2.83 17.66 -0.28
C LEU A 103 1.99 16.40 -0.04
N ALA A 104 1.33 16.30 1.11
CA ALA A 104 0.43 15.19 1.43
C ALA A 104 -0.70 15.07 0.40
N PHE A 105 -1.35 16.18 0.07
CA PHE A 105 -2.41 16.20 -0.95
C PHE A 105 -1.90 15.82 -2.33
N PHE A 106 -0.70 16.27 -2.70
CA PHE A 106 -0.10 15.89 -3.97
C PHE A 106 0.17 14.37 -4.05
N VAL A 107 0.81 13.81 -3.03
CA VAL A 107 1.10 12.36 -2.97
C VAL A 107 -0.19 11.54 -2.91
N ALA A 108 -1.17 11.97 -2.11
CA ALA A 108 -2.47 11.30 -2.04
C ALA A 108 -3.20 11.30 -3.39
N GLY A 109 -3.19 12.42 -4.11
CA GLY A 109 -3.73 12.52 -5.47
C GLY A 109 -3.01 11.59 -6.44
N LEU A 110 -1.68 11.49 -6.36
CA LEU A 110 -0.87 10.59 -7.19
C LEU A 110 -1.17 9.11 -6.90
N LEU A 111 -1.30 8.73 -5.62
CA LEU A 111 -1.69 7.39 -5.22
C LEU A 111 -3.11 7.05 -5.69
N LEU A 112 -4.06 7.97 -5.56
CA LEU A 112 -5.42 7.79 -6.10
C LEU A 112 -5.41 7.59 -7.61
N LEU A 113 -4.65 8.40 -8.35
CA LEU A 113 -4.53 8.27 -9.80
C LEU A 113 -3.95 6.89 -10.17
N LEU A 114 -2.89 6.45 -9.48
CA LEU A 114 -2.31 5.14 -9.68
C LEU A 114 -3.32 4.02 -9.39
N SER A 115 -4.09 4.13 -8.31
CA SER A 115 -5.16 3.18 -7.99
C SER A 115 -6.20 3.08 -9.10
N VAL A 116 -6.67 4.22 -9.63
CA VAL A 116 -7.63 4.24 -10.75
C VAL A 116 -7.04 3.59 -11.98
N VAL A 117 -5.78 3.87 -12.32
CA VAL A 117 -5.11 3.26 -13.47
C VAL A 117 -5.01 1.73 -13.32
N LEU A 118 -4.66 1.24 -12.13
CA LEU A 118 -4.59 -0.20 -11.88
C LEU A 118 -5.96 -0.87 -11.91
N ILE A 119 -7.00 -0.22 -11.39
CA ILE A 119 -8.38 -0.72 -11.47
C ILE A 119 -8.83 -0.83 -12.93
N VAL A 120 -8.62 0.22 -13.72
CA VAL A 120 -8.98 0.22 -15.15
C VAL A 120 -8.20 -0.87 -15.88
N ARG A 121 -6.91 -1.03 -15.57
CA ARG A 121 -6.07 -2.11 -16.10
C ARG A 121 -6.70 -3.48 -15.84
N ASP A 122 -7.07 -3.79 -14.59
CA ASP A 122 -7.60 -5.11 -14.23
C ASP A 122 -9.00 -5.38 -14.79
N ILE A 123 -9.78 -4.33 -15.07
CA ILE A 123 -11.08 -4.46 -15.75
C ILE A 123 -10.89 -4.74 -17.25
N VAL A 124 -9.97 -4.02 -17.92
CA VAL A 124 -9.81 -4.10 -19.39
C VAL A 124 -9.04 -5.34 -19.83
N ASN A 125 -8.05 -5.76 -19.05
CA ASN A 125 -7.33 -7.00 -19.28
C ASN A 125 -7.16 -7.69 -17.91
N PRO A 126 -8.11 -8.54 -17.51
CA PRO A 126 -8.06 -9.21 -16.21
C PRO A 126 -6.88 -10.18 -16.16
N LEU A 127 -6.34 -10.38 -14.96
CA LEU A 127 -5.37 -11.44 -14.74
C LEU A 127 -6.05 -12.78 -14.96
N GLN A 128 -5.48 -13.58 -15.86
CA GLN A 128 -5.87 -14.98 -16.01
C GLN A 128 -4.98 -15.78 -15.08
N PHE A 129 -5.58 -16.33 -14.03
CA PHE A 129 -4.93 -17.20 -13.06
C PHE A 129 -5.13 -18.67 -13.45
#